data_AF-A0A7U9RBQ2-F1
#
_entry.id   AF-A0A7U9RBQ2-F1
#
_cell.length_a   1.000
_cell.length_b   1.000
_cell.length_c   1.000
_cell.angle_alpha   90.00
_cell.angle_beta   90.00
_cell.angle_gamma   90.00
#
_symmetry.space_group_name_H-M   'P 1'
#
loop_
_entity.id
_entity.type
_entity.pdbx_description
1 polymer ?
#
loop_
_entity_poly.entity_id
_entity_poly.type
_entity_poly.pdbx_seq_one_letter_code
_entity_poly.pdbx_strand_id
1 'polypeptide(L)'
;MDEFINWETVKCEFTGDYFKDLLRFAKEYSGGYTQTSVSQAIAEGDVLLSIGVISSVTDYQIQSELYGGDLTFIGYPTADGSGTAIGYRGSQLAISNDSDDKEAAWEFVKYYLQNGWDGQGFPVFQDQFDKAMEKARQKDMETADGVTYELPKGYFSDGSYYFEVFQADSDDVEAVRNLVADAGNRYKYNTDILGIINEEADAYFKDQKPIDEVAGIIHSRVKLYLDEQAQIICR
;
A
#
# COMPACT_ATOMS: atom_id res chain seq x y z
N MET A 1 10.19 -7.84 -1.98
CA MET A 1 10.49 -9.15 -1.35
C MET A 1 10.67 -10.24 -2.37
N ASP A 2 9.71 -10.42 -3.28
CA ASP A 2 9.75 -11.50 -4.27
C ASP A 2 10.94 -11.39 -5.25
N GLU A 3 11.49 -10.19 -5.43
CA GLU A 3 12.75 -9.96 -6.16
C GLU A 3 13.99 -10.56 -5.47
N PHE A 4 13.97 -10.68 -4.14
CA PHE A 4 15.10 -11.15 -3.34
C PHE A 4 14.91 -12.56 -2.79
N ILE A 5 13.68 -13.10 -2.85
CA ILE A 5 13.32 -14.38 -2.24
C ILE A 5 12.52 -15.21 -3.24
N ASN A 6 13.05 -16.38 -3.57
CA ASN A 6 12.29 -17.43 -4.22
C ASN A 6 11.65 -18.33 -3.13
N TRP A 7 10.36 -18.11 -2.89
CA TRP A 7 9.60 -18.80 -1.85
C TRP A 7 9.43 -20.30 -2.10
N GLU A 8 9.39 -20.75 -3.35
CA GLU A 8 9.26 -22.17 -3.70
C GLU A 8 10.53 -22.97 -3.38
N THR A 9 11.69 -22.37 -3.64
CA THR A 9 12.99 -23.01 -3.43
C THR A 9 13.64 -22.63 -2.10
N VAL A 10 13.01 -21.74 -1.32
CA VAL A 10 13.49 -21.24 -0.03
C VAL A 10 14.91 -20.65 -0.17
N LYS A 11 15.13 -19.91 -1.26
CA LYS A 11 16.40 -19.23 -1.56
C LYS A 11 16.23 -17.73 -1.49
N CYS A 12 17.24 -17.03 -1.00
CA CYS A 12 17.29 -15.58 -0.98
C CYS A 12 18.62 -15.04 -1.51
N GLU A 13 18.61 -13.81 -2.01
CA GLU A 13 19.80 -13.11 -2.49
C GLU A 13 19.81 -11.66 -2.03
N PHE A 14 20.51 -11.39 -0.93
CA PHE A 14 20.70 -10.04 -0.37
C PHE A 14 22.15 -9.55 -0.49
N THR A 15 23.03 -10.29 -1.15
CA THR A 15 24.44 -9.89 -1.38
C THR A 15 24.70 -9.36 -2.78
N GLY A 16 23.71 -9.41 -3.67
CA GLY A 16 23.76 -8.85 -5.01
C GLY A 16 23.81 -7.31 -5.03
N ASP A 17 24.32 -6.77 -6.12
CA ASP A 17 24.53 -5.32 -6.28
C ASP A 17 23.24 -4.52 -6.16
N TYR A 18 22.13 -5.03 -6.70
CA TYR A 18 20.83 -4.37 -6.64
C TYR A 18 20.38 -4.09 -5.19
N PHE A 19 20.51 -5.06 -4.28
CA PHE A 19 20.16 -4.84 -2.87
C PHE A 19 21.08 -3.81 -2.20
N LYS A 20 22.37 -3.84 -2.55
CA LYS A 20 23.33 -2.87 -2.05
C LYS A 20 23.06 -1.46 -2.58
N ASP A 21 22.64 -1.33 -3.83
CA ASP A 21 22.21 -0.05 -4.40
C ASP A 21 20.98 0.50 -3.67
N LEU A 22 20.03 -0.36 -3.31
CA LEU A 22 18.87 0.04 -2.50
C LEU A 22 19.29 0.57 -1.12
N LEU A 23 20.23 -0.09 -0.44
CA LEU A 23 20.75 0.40 0.85
C LEU A 23 21.54 1.71 0.70
N ARG A 24 22.35 1.85 -0.36
CA ARG A 24 23.04 3.11 -0.69
C ARG A 24 22.05 4.25 -0.88
N PHE A 25 21.03 4.02 -1.70
CA PHE A 25 19.97 4.99 -1.96
C PHE A 25 19.24 5.36 -0.67
N ALA A 26 18.81 4.39 0.12
CA ALA A 26 18.12 4.65 1.39
C ALA A 26 18.97 5.49 2.36
N LYS A 27 20.29 5.29 2.37
CA LYS A 27 21.22 6.06 3.21
C LYS A 27 21.30 7.55 2.83
N GLU A 28 21.05 7.91 1.57
CA GLU A 28 21.04 9.30 1.12
C GLU A 28 19.88 10.10 1.72
N TYR A 29 18.83 9.42 2.17
CA TYR A 29 17.66 10.03 2.79
C TYR A 29 17.67 9.79 4.30
N SER A 30 18.17 10.77 5.04
CA SER A 30 17.93 10.84 6.48
C SER A 30 16.48 11.24 6.73
N GLY A 31 15.61 10.26 7.03
CA GLY A 31 14.24 10.55 7.44
C GLY A 31 14.24 11.54 8.61
N GLY A 32 13.40 12.58 8.52
CA GLY A 32 13.26 13.59 9.56
C GLY A 32 11.81 14.01 9.66
N TYR A 33 11.24 13.89 10.86
CA TYR A 33 9.96 14.51 11.18
C TYR A 33 10.19 16.02 11.24
N THR A 34 9.68 16.77 10.26
CA THR A 34 9.60 18.22 10.40
C THR A 34 8.54 18.53 11.46
N GLN A 35 8.73 19.58 12.28
CA GLN A 35 7.66 20.02 13.19
C GLN A 35 6.48 20.66 12.43
N THR A 36 6.59 20.74 11.11
CA THR A 36 5.62 21.29 10.17
C THR A 36 4.52 20.27 9.89
N SER A 37 3.28 20.74 9.74
CA SER A 37 2.18 19.86 9.35
C SER A 37 2.36 19.38 7.91
N VAL A 38 1.77 18.24 7.55
CA VAL A 38 1.95 17.65 6.21
C VAL A 38 1.41 18.59 5.14
N SER A 39 0.25 19.23 5.38
CA SER A 39 -0.32 20.17 4.41
C SER A 39 0.59 21.38 4.18
N GLN A 40 1.20 21.91 5.24
CA GLN A 40 2.11 23.04 5.14
C GLN A 40 3.42 22.64 4.45
N ALA A 41 3.99 21.48 4.78
CA ALA A 41 5.21 20.99 4.15
C ALA A 41 5.03 20.69 2.64
N ILE A 42 3.84 20.23 2.23
CA ILE A 42 3.48 20.11 0.81
C ILE A 42 3.36 21.50 0.16
N ALA A 43 2.63 22.43 0.79
CA ALA A 43 2.42 23.77 0.26
C ALA A 43 3.70 24.61 0.13
N GLU A 44 4.67 24.41 1.03
CA GLU A 44 5.99 25.06 1.02
C GLU A 44 6.99 24.39 0.07
N GLY A 45 6.67 23.21 -0.46
CA GLY A 45 7.54 22.43 -1.35
C GLY A 45 8.65 21.66 -0.63
N ASP A 46 8.57 21.55 0.70
CA ASP A 46 9.50 20.77 1.53
C ASP A 46 9.29 19.25 1.35
N VAL A 47 8.08 18.84 0.97
CA VAL A 47 7.72 17.45 0.63
C VAL A 47 7.39 17.35 -0.85
N LEU A 48 8.29 16.74 -1.61
CA LEU A 48 8.08 16.46 -3.05
C LEU A 48 7.28 15.18 -3.30
N LEU A 49 7.41 14.19 -2.41
CA LEU A 49 6.77 12.87 -2.52
C LEU A 49 6.24 12.46 -1.15
N SER A 50 5.01 11.95 -1.09
CA SER A 50 4.46 11.35 0.12
C SER A 50 3.99 9.92 -0.15
N ILE A 51 3.99 9.11 0.90
CA ILE A 51 3.42 7.77 0.85
C ILE A 51 1.92 7.90 1.09
N GLY A 52 1.12 7.61 0.07
CA GLY A 52 -0.34 7.61 0.14
C GLY A 52 -0.93 6.21 0.05
N VAL A 53 -2.10 6.02 0.67
CA VAL A 53 -2.96 4.84 0.48
C VAL A 53 -4.30 5.34 -0.05
N ILE A 54 -4.67 4.91 -1.25
CA ILE A 54 -5.97 5.23 -1.86
C ILE A 54 -6.87 4.01 -1.74
N SER A 55 -7.94 4.15 -0.95
CA SER A 55 -8.90 3.07 -0.69
C SER A 55 -10.34 3.47 -1.05
N SER A 56 -10.54 4.72 -1.45
CA SER A 56 -11.81 5.31 -1.86
C SER A 56 -11.58 6.50 -2.80
N VAL A 57 -12.65 6.98 -3.45
CA VAL A 57 -12.60 8.23 -4.24
C VAL A 57 -12.37 9.44 -3.34
N THR A 58 -12.90 9.40 -2.11
CA THR A 58 -12.66 10.42 -1.07
C THR A 58 -11.17 10.56 -0.74
N ASP A 59 -10.42 9.45 -0.64
CA ASP A 59 -8.98 9.50 -0.40
C ASP A 59 -8.26 10.22 -1.57
N TYR A 60 -8.66 9.92 -2.81
CA TYR A 60 -8.12 10.61 -3.99
C TYR A 60 -8.40 12.11 -3.96
N GLN A 61 -9.63 12.53 -3.67
CA GLN A 61 -10.00 13.94 -3.57
C GLN A 61 -9.18 14.67 -2.50
N ILE A 62 -8.99 14.04 -1.34
CA ILE A 62 -8.16 14.58 -0.26
C ILE A 62 -6.71 14.77 -0.73
N GLN A 63 -6.12 13.78 -1.39
CA GLN A 63 -4.76 13.94 -1.92
C GLN A 63 -4.70 15.00 -3.01
N SER A 64 -5.68 15.05 -3.92
CA SER A 64 -5.72 16.04 -5.00
C SER A 64 -5.79 17.46 -4.44
N GLU A 65 -6.64 17.72 -3.45
CA GLU A 65 -6.73 19.02 -2.78
C GLU A 65 -5.42 19.41 -2.08
N LEU A 66 -4.78 18.48 -1.36
CA LEU A 66 -3.50 18.74 -0.67
C LEU A 66 -2.38 19.13 -1.64
N TYR A 67 -2.38 18.55 -2.84
CA TYR A 67 -1.38 18.81 -3.89
C TYR A 67 -1.82 19.89 -4.90
N GLY A 68 -2.93 20.60 -4.62
CA GLY A 68 -3.39 21.72 -5.45
C GLY A 68 -4.01 21.31 -6.80
N GLY A 69 -4.51 20.08 -6.90
CA GLY A 69 -5.25 19.55 -8.05
C GLY A 69 -4.39 18.86 -9.11
N ASP A 70 -3.06 18.98 -9.06
CA ASP A 70 -2.14 18.31 -9.99
C ASP A 70 -1.40 17.17 -9.27
N LEU A 71 -2.03 15.99 -9.26
CA LEU A 71 -1.57 14.81 -8.55
C LEU A 71 -1.24 13.67 -9.52
N THR A 72 -0.05 13.08 -9.36
CA THR A 72 0.35 11.87 -10.09
C THR A 72 0.79 10.76 -9.13
N PHE A 73 0.24 9.56 -9.32
CA PHE A 73 0.67 8.37 -8.58
C PHE A 73 1.76 7.63 -9.33
N ILE A 74 3.02 7.95 -9.05
CA ILE A 74 4.18 7.29 -9.68
C ILE A 74 4.53 5.92 -9.07
N GLY A 75 4.05 5.66 -7.85
CA GLY A 75 4.28 4.42 -7.12
C GLY A 75 5.67 4.28 -6.49
N TYR A 76 6.03 3.06 -6.11
CA TYR A 76 7.30 2.77 -5.45
C TYR A 76 8.42 2.51 -6.47
N PRO A 77 9.68 2.81 -6.14
CA PRO A 77 10.82 2.34 -6.91
C PRO A 77 10.83 0.81 -7.01
N THR A 78 11.13 0.29 -8.20
CA THR A 78 11.25 -1.14 -8.53
C THR A 78 12.48 -1.35 -9.42
N ALA A 79 12.88 -2.60 -9.67
CA ALA A 79 14.01 -2.88 -10.56
C ALA A 79 13.80 -2.34 -12.00
N ASP A 80 12.55 -2.31 -12.47
CA ASP A 80 12.19 -1.91 -13.83
C ASP A 80 11.67 -0.46 -13.94
N GLY A 81 11.79 0.34 -12.88
CA GLY A 81 11.33 1.74 -12.85
C GLY A 81 10.50 2.07 -11.61
N SER A 82 9.28 2.57 -11.79
CA SER A 82 8.35 2.84 -10.70
C SER A 82 6.98 2.21 -10.96
N GLY A 83 6.25 1.85 -9.92
CA GLY A 83 4.88 1.36 -10.08
C GLY A 83 4.07 1.35 -8.80
N THR A 84 2.77 1.62 -8.94
CA THR A 84 1.81 1.57 -7.84
C THR A 84 1.59 0.11 -7.42
N ALA A 85 1.24 -0.08 -6.15
CA ALA A 85 1.11 -1.40 -5.56
C ALA A 85 -0.24 -1.58 -4.87
N ILE A 86 -0.89 -2.72 -5.09
CA ILE A 86 -2.16 -3.08 -4.45
C ILE A 86 -1.86 -3.73 -3.10
N GLY A 87 -2.39 -3.13 -2.04
CA GLY A 87 -2.49 -3.74 -0.71
C GLY A 87 -3.87 -4.36 -0.49
N TYR A 88 -3.91 -5.54 0.12
CA TYR A 88 -5.18 -6.16 0.53
C TYR A 88 -5.53 -5.75 1.95
N ARG A 89 -6.75 -5.27 2.14
CA ARG A 89 -7.33 -5.05 3.47
C ARG A 89 -8.01 -6.32 3.96
N GLY A 90 -7.65 -6.79 5.14
CA GLY A 90 -8.27 -7.95 5.78
C GLY A 90 -7.76 -9.30 5.26
N SER A 91 -8.62 -10.31 5.30
CA SER A 91 -8.24 -11.70 5.02
C SER A 91 -8.12 -11.96 3.52
N GLN A 92 -6.98 -12.52 3.11
CA GLN A 92 -6.82 -13.13 1.79
C GLN A 92 -7.43 -14.53 1.84
N LEU A 93 -8.33 -14.84 0.91
CA LEU A 93 -8.91 -16.18 0.79
C LEU A 93 -8.01 -17.06 -0.08
N ALA A 94 -7.76 -18.27 0.39
CA ALA A 94 -7.04 -19.30 -0.35
C ALA A 94 -7.76 -20.65 -0.16
N ILE A 95 -7.69 -21.50 -1.17
CA ILE A 95 -8.17 -22.89 -1.10
C ILE A 95 -6.95 -23.77 -0.86
N SER A 96 -7.00 -24.59 0.19
CA SER A 96 -5.92 -25.54 0.46
C SER A 96 -5.77 -26.52 -0.71
N ASN A 97 -4.53 -26.76 -1.12
CA ASN A 97 -4.22 -27.79 -2.12
C ASN A 97 -4.67 -29.19 -1.67
N ASP A 98 -4.70 -29.42 -0.35
CA ASP A 98 -5.07 -30.71 0.25
C ASP A 98 -6.57 -30.81 0.56
N SER A 99 -7.37 -29.82 0.14
CA SER A 99 -8.83 -29.89 0.30
C SER A 99 -9.42 -30.98 -0.61
N ASP A 100 -10.28 -31.82 -0.03
CA ASP A 100 -11.05 -32.84 -0.75
C ASP A 100 -12.23 -32.25 -1.55
N ASP A 101 -12.71 -31.05 -1.16
CA ASP A 101 -13.90 -30.39 -1.73
C ASP A 101 -13.57 -29.01 -2.33
N LYS A 102 -12.61 -28.96 -3.25
CA LYS A 102 -12.13 -27.70 -3.86
C LYS A 102 -13.23 -26.94 -4.60
N GLU A 103 -14.17 -27.64 -5.22
CA GLU A 103 -15.29 -27.04 -5.94
C GLU A 103 -16.23 -26.29 -4.99
N ALA A 104 -16.59 -26.91 -3.85
CA ALA A 104 -17.45 -26.26 -2.86
C ALA A 104 -16.75 -25.06 -2.20
N ALA A 105 -15.46 -25.19 -1.90
CA ALA A 105 -14.65 -24.07 -1.42
C ALA A 105 -14.60 -22.92 -2.43
N TRP A 106 -14.50 -23.23 -3.73
CA TRP A 106 -14.53 -22.22 -4.80
C TRP A 106 -15.88 -21.52 -4.91
N GLU A 107 -17.00 -22.24 -4.77
CA GLU A 107 -18.33 -21.62 -4.72
C GLU A 107 -18.45 -20.64 -3.54
N PHE A 108 -17.89 -20.99 -2.37
CA PHE A 108 -17.84 -20.08 -1.23
C PHE A 108 -16.99 -18.82 -1.52
N VAL A 109 -15.82 -18.98 -2.12
CA VAL A 109 -14.95 -17.83 -2.48
C VAL A 109 -15.68 -16.89 -3.43
N LYS A 110 -16.34 -17.41 -4.47
CA LYS A 110 -17.15 -16.59 -5.39
C LYS A 110 -18.27 -15.86 -4.66
N TYR A 111 -19.04 -16.56 -3.83
CA TYR A 111 -20.11 -15.96 -3.06
C TYR A 111 -19.58 -14.82 -2.16
N TYR A 112 -18.47 -15.05 -1.46
CA TYR A 112 -17.85 -14.05 -0.61
C TYR A 112 -17.37 -12.83 -1.42
N LEU A 113 -16.68 -13.02 -2.54
CA LEU A 113 -16.24 -11.89 -3.37
C LEU A 113 -17.42 -11.07 -3.92
N GLN A 114 -18.55 -11.73 -4.21
CA GLN A 114 -19.76 -11.07 -4.74
C GLN A 114 -20.63 -10.40 -3.69
N ASN A 115 -20.51 -10.76 -2.40
CA ASN A 115 -21.45 -10.33 -1.35
C ASN A 115 -20.80 -9.86 -0.04
N GLY A 116 -19.51 -10.12 0.15
CA GLY A 116 -18.78 -9.92 1.40
C GLY A 116 -18.06 -8.57 1.52
N TRP A 117 -18.27 -7.65 0.58
CA TRP A 117 -17.69 -6.30 0.67
C TRP A 117 -18.42 -5.49 1.75
N ASP A 118 -17.65 -4.99 2.72
CA ASP A 118 -18.12 -4.25 3.89
C ASP A 118 -18.19 -2.73 3.65
N GLY A 119 -17.98 -2.28 2.41
CA GLY A 119 -17.97 -0.86 2.06
C GLY A 119 -16.62 -0.16 2.29
N GLN A 120 -15.56 -0.91 2.59
CA GLN A 120 -14.24 -0.37 2.92
C GLN A 120 -13.18 -0.89 1.95
N GLY A 121 -12.36 0.02 1.42
CA GLY A 121 -11.48 -0.28 0.30
C GLY A 121 -12.25 -0.52 -1.00
N PHE A 122 -11.51 -0.69 -2.10
CA PHE A 122 -12.12 -1.03 -3.38
C PHE A 122 -12.52 -2.50 -3.42
N PRO A 123 -13.78 -2.83 -3.80
CA PRO A 123 -14.19 -4.20 -3.98
C PRO A 123 -13.52 -4.83 -5.21
N VAL A 124 -13.23 -6.13 -5.13
CA VAL A 124 -12.58 -6.89 -6.21
C VAL A 124 -13.57 -7.27 -7.32
N PHE A 125 -14.87 -7.35 -7.00
CA PHE A 125 -15.89 -7.70 -7.97
C PHE A 125 -16.35 -6.46 -8.76
N GLN A 126 -16.25 -6.51 -10.08
CA GLN A 126 -16.48 -5.36 -10.98
C GLN A 126 -17.82 -4.65 -10.73
N ASP A 127 -18.92 -5.39 -10.62
CA ASP A 127 -20.24 -4.77 -10.41
C ASP A 127 -20.32 -4.00 -9.08
N GLN A 128 -19.62 -4.46 -8.05
CA GLN A 128 -19.55 -3.74 -6.78
C GLN A 128 -18.65 -2.50 -6.90
N PHE A 129 -17.55 -2.62 -7.64
CA PHE A 129 -16.64 -1.51 -7.89
C PHE A 129 -17.35 -0.39 -8.64
N ASP A 130 -18.09 -0.72 -9.69
CA ASP A 130 -18.88 0.25 -10.46
C ASP A 130 -19.96 0.92 -9.61
N LYS A 131 -20.64 0.15 -8.75
CA LYS A 131 -21.61 0.72 -7.79
C LYS A 131 -20.93 1.65 -6.78
N ALA A 132 -19.72 1.34 -6.34
CA ALA A 132 -18.96 2.19 -5.42
C ALA A 132 -18.58 3.52 -6.10
N MET A 133 -18.15 3.48 -7.36
CA MET A 133 -17.85 4.66 -8.16
C MET A 133 -19.09 5.54 -8.38
N GLU A 134 -20.24 4.94 -8.72
CA GLU A 134 -21.49 5.70 -8.87
C GLU A 134 -21.97 6.30 -7.54
N LYS A 135 -21.83 5.56 -6.43
CA LYS A 135 -22.17 6.07 -5.09
C LYS A 135 -21.28 7.23 -4.67
N ALA A 136 -20.01 7.25 -5.06
CA ALA A 136 -19.10 8.35 -4.78
C ALA A 136 -19.58 9.67 -5.41
N ARG A 137 -20.30 9.62 -6.53
CA ARG A 137 -20.82 10.79 -7.26
C ARG A 137 -22.18 11.29 -6.75
N GLN A 138 -22.79 10.59 -5.80
CA GLN A 138 -24.09 10.95 -5.24
C GLN A 138 -23.91 11.78 -3.97
N LYS A 139 -24.73 12.83 -3.80
CA LYS A 139 -24.82 13.56 -2.53
C LYS A 139 -25.29 12.65 -1.41
N ASP A 140 -24.59 12.70 -0.29
CA ASP A 140 -25.14 12.18 0.96
C ASP A 140 -25.89 13.32 1.62
N MET A 141 -27.19 13.14 1.87
CA MET A 141 -28.06 14.18 2.44
C MET A 141 -28.64 13.67 3.75
N GLU A 142 -28.72 14.53 4.75
CA GLU A 142 -29.38 14.25 6.02
C GLU A 142 -30.47 15.30 6.28
N THR A 143 -31.58 14.86 6.88
CA THR A 143 -32.64 15.76 7.36
C THR A 143 -32.71 15.68 8.88
N ALA A 144 -32.38 16.79 9.55
CA ALA A 144 -32.55 16.97 10.99
C ALA A 144 -33.41 18.21 11.25
N ASP A 145 -34.36 18.11 12.18
CA ASP A 145 -35.26 19.22 12.57
C ASP A 145 -35.98 19.92 11.40
N GLY A 146 -36.29 19.17 10.34
CA GLY A 146 -36.98 19.70 9.15
C GLY A 146 -36.08 20.45 8.17
N VAL A 147 -34.76 20.48 8.39
CA VAL A 147 -33.76 21.07 7.50
C VAL A 147 -32.95 19.95 6.86
N THR A 148 -32.82 19.98 5.53
CA THR A 148 -31.98 19.04 4.78
C THR A 148 -30.64 19.69 4.45
N TYR A 149 -29.54 19.04 4.79
CA TYR A 149 -28.18 19.48 4.48
C TYR A 149 -27.37 18.34 3.85
N GLU A 150 -26.34 18.73 3.10
CA GLU A 150 -25.39 17.80 2.47
C GLU A 150 -24.33 17.40 3.50
N LEU A 151 -24.03 16.10 3.59
CA LEU A 151 -23.00 15.54 4.44
C LEU A 151 -21.68 15.42 3.66
N PRO A 152 -20.54 15.75 4.27
CA PRO A 152 -19.25 15.45 3.69
C PRO A 152 -19.04 13.94 3.63
N LYS A 153 -18.44 13.46 2.53
CA LYS A 153 -18.04 12.06 2.37
C LYS A 153 -16.76 11.73 3.14
N GLY A 154 -15.97 12.76 3.43
CA GLY A 154 -14.78 12.68 4.26
C GLY A 154 -14.24 14.08 4.54
N TYR A 155 -13.16 14.13 5.31
CA TYR A 155 -12.47 15.38 5.62
C TYR A 155 -10.98 15.08 5.84
N PHE A 156 -10.17 16.11 5.68
CA PHE A 156 -8.77 16.10 6.10
C PHE A 156 -8.58 17.09 7.23
N SER A 157 -7.75 16.73 8.21
CA SER A 157 -7.24 17.68 9.18
C SER A 157 -5.91 17.23 9.75
N ASP A 158 -4.97 18.17 9.85
CA ASP A 158 -3.68 17.99 10.52
C ASP A 158 -3.44 19.03 11.63
N GLY A 159 -4.50 19.71 12.06
CA GLY A 159 -4.45 20.79 13.05
C GLY A 159 -4.11 22.17 12.49
N SER A 160 -3.40 22.23 11.36
CA SER A 160 -3.08 23.49 10.65
C SER A 160 -4.05 23.75 9.49
N TYR A 161 -4.55 22.68 8.88
CA TYR A 161 -5.51 22.75 7.78
C TYR A 161 -6.73 21.88 8.05
N TYR A 162 -7.88 22.28 7.52
CA TYR A 162 -9.13 21.53 7.56
C TYR A 162 -9.90 21.78 6.28
N PHE A 163 -10.38 20.71 5.65
CA PHE A 163 -11.36 20.79 4.58
C PHE A 163 -12.20 19.52 4.54
N GLU A 164 -13.38 19.67 3.96
CA GLU A 164 -14.34 18.60 3.72
C GLU A 164 -14.39 18.28 2.23
N VAL A 165 -14.57 16.99 1.92
CA VAL A 165 -14.82 16.53 0.55
C VAL A 165 -16.23 15.99 0.45
N PHE A 166 -16.90 16.30 -0.65
CA PHE A 166 -18.29 15.98 -0.91
C PHE A 166 -18.40 14.93 -2.03
N GLN A 167 -19.51 14.92 -2.77
CA GLN A 167 -19.63 14.04 -3.93
C GLN A 167 -18.47 14.24 -4.93
N ALA A 168 -18.01 13.14 -5.49
CA ALA A 168 -17.00 13.11 -6.55
C ALA A 168 -17.58 13.61 -7.87
N ASP A 169 -16.75 14.27 -8.67
CA ASP A 169 -17.08 14.52 -10.07
C ASP A 169 -16.70 13.31 -10.96
N SER A 170 -16.74 13.50 -12.28
CA SER A 170 -16.42 12.42 -13.22
C SER A 170 -14.91 12.19 -13.32
N ASP A 171 -14.11 13.24 -13.16
CA ASP A 171 -12.66 13.20 -13.30
C ASP A 171 -12.04 12.50 -12.08
N ASP A 172 -12.57 12.75 -10.89
CA ASP A 172 -12.23 12.05 -9.65
C ASP A 172 -12.39 10.53 -9.78
N VAL A 173 -13.55 10.10 -10.29
CA VAL A 173 -13.86 8.68 -10.46
C VAL A 173 -12.98 8.05 -11.53
N GLU A 174 -12.78 8.74 -12.65
CA GLU A 174 -11.96 8.23 -13.75
C GLU A 174 -10.49 8.11 -13.34
N ALA A 175 -9.97 9.05 -12.56
CA ALA A 175 -8.62 8.97 -12.00
C ALA A 175 -8.45 7.73 -11.12
N VAL A 176 -9.43 7.40 -10.27
CA VAL A 176 -9.40 6.18 -9.45
C VAL A 176 -9.51 4.92 -10.31
N ARG A 177 -10.35 4.92 -11.35
CA ARG A 177 -10.46 3.79 -12.29
C ARG A 177 -9.13 3.51 -12.98
N ASN A 178 -8.47 4.55 -13.48
CA ASN A 178 -7.16 4.44 -14.10
C ASN A 178 -6.10 3.97 -13.12
N LEU A 179 -6.09 4.53 -11.89
CA LEU A 179 -5.16 4.11 -10.84
C LEU A 179 -5.29 2.61 -10.51
N VAL A 180 -6.52 2.09 -10.41
CA VAL A 180 -6.79 0.67 -10.15
C VAL A 180 -6.42 -0.19 -11.35
N ALA A 181 -6.70 0.25 -12.58
CA ALA A 181 -6.37 -0.48 -13.81
C ALA A 181 -4.85 -0.57 -14.07
N ASP A 182 -4.11 0.48 -13.72
CA ASP A 182 -2.66 0.57 -13.92
C ASP A 182 -1.84 -0.11 -12.82
N ALA A 183 -2.47 -0.50 -11.71
CA ALA A 183 -1.78 -1.09 -10.58
C ALA A 183 -1.22 -2.48 -10.90
N GLY A 184 0.08 -2.53 -11.23
CA GLY A 184 0.78 -3.74 -11.64
C GLY A 184 1.51 -4.49 -10.53
N ASN A 185 1.78 -3.84 -9.39
CA ASN A 185 2.54 -4.44 -8.29
C ASN A 185 1.65 -4.86 -7.12
N ARG A 186 2.14 -5.78 -6.29
CA ARG A 186 1.49 -6.17 -5.04
C ARG A 186 2.28 -5.65 -3.85
N TYR A 187 1.62 -4.91 -2.97
CA TYR A 187 2.18 -4.53 -1.69
C TYR A 187 2.12 -5.73 -0.74
N LYS A 188 3.27 -6.38 -0.55
CA LYS A 188 3.43 -7.48 0.41
C LYS A 188 4.78 -7.34 1.11
N TYR A 189 4.73 -7.18 2.43
CA TYR A 189 5.91 -7.24 3.27
C TYR A 189 5.86 -8.47 4.17
N ASN A 190 7.03 -9.02 4.48
CA ASN A 190 7.20 -9.92 5.61
C ASN A 190 7.84 -9.09 6.72
N THR A 191 7.11 -8.90 7.82
CA THR A 191 7.53 -8.06 8.96
C THR A 191 8.83 -8.54 9.58
N ASP A 192 9.03 -9.85 9.67
CA ASP A 192 10.19 -10.43 10.33
C ASP A 192 11.45 -10.16 9.51
N ILE A 193 11.37 -10.40 8.20
CA ILE A 193 12.48 -10.16 7.28
C ILE A 193 12.76 -8.65 7.15
N LEU A 194 11.72 -7.80 7.10
CA LEU A 194 11.93 -6.35 7.16
C LEU A 194 12.58 -5.91 8.48
N GLY A 195 12.20 -6.53 9.60
CA GLY A 195 12.85 -6.33 10.90
C GLY A 195 14.34 -6.63 10.83
N ILE A 196 14.72 -7.80 10.29
CA ILE A 196 16.13 -8.17 10.07
C ILE A 196 16.85 -7.14 9.21
N ILE A 197 16.25 -6.72 8.09
CA ILE A 197 16.86 -5.73 7.18
C ILE A 197 17.09 -4.41 7.91
N ASN A 198 16.07 -3.89 8.60
CA ASN A 198 16.14 -2.59 9.27
C ASN A 198 17.16 -2.60 10.43
N GLU A 199 17.20 -3.68 11.22
CA GLU A 199 18.15 -3.84 12.32
C GLU A 199 19.60 -3.76 11.85
N GLU A 200 19.93 -4.44 10.75
CA GLU A 200 21.31 -4.49 10.25
C GLU A 200 21.66 -3.26 9.40
N ALA A 201 20.69 -2.72 8.66
CA ALA A 201 20.89 -1.52 7.84
C ALA A 201 21.24 -0.29 8.67
N ASP A 202 20.76 -0.18 9.92
CA ASP A 202 21.07 0.92 10.83
C ASP A 202 22.59 1.11 11.04
N ALA A 203 23.35 0.01 11.16
CA ALA A 203 24.80 0.06 11.29
C ALA A 203 25.48 0.59 10.02
N TYR A 204 24.95 0.28 8.83
CA TYR A 204 25.44 0.84 7.57
C TYR A 204 25.10 2.34 7.46
N PHE A 205 23.88 2.73 7.84
CA PHE A 205 23.42 4.12 7.80
C PHE A 205 24.23 5.02 8.73
N LYS A 206 24.72 4.48 9.86
CA LYS A 206 25.58 5.17 10.83
C LYS A 206 27.08 5.07 10.55
N ASP A 207 27.48 4.60 9.37
CA ASP A 207 28.89 4.40 8.98
C ASP A 207 29.68 3.44 9.89
N GLN A 208 29.00 2.57 10.63
CA GLN A 208 29.63 1.66 11.59
C GLN A 208 30.15 0.38 10.92
N LYS A 209 29.53 -0.03 9.81
CA LYS A 209 29.89 -1.24 9.05
C LYS A 209 29.86 -0.98 7.54
N PRO A 210 30.77 -1.61 6.77
CA PRO A 210 30.72 -1.53 5.32
C PRO A 210 29.51 -2.28 4.76
N ILE A 211 29.04 -1.87 3.58
CA ILE A 211 27.81 -2.40 2.98
C ILE A 211 27.88 -3.90 2.68
N ASP A 212 29.04 -4.41 2.28
CA ASP A 212 29.20 -5.84 1.97
C ASP A 212 29.04 -6.71 3.23
N GLU A 213 29.51 -6.22 4.38
CA GLU A 213 29.33 -6.91 5.65
C GLU A 213 27.85 -6.92 6.06
N VAL A 214 27.18 -5.76 6.00
CA VAL A 214 25.75 -5.64 6.34
C VAL A 214 24.88 -6.51 5.44
N ALA A 215 25.11 -6.46 4.13
CA ALA A 215 24.42 -7.31 3.15
C ALA A 215 24.62 -8.81 3.45
N GLY A 216 25.85 -9.21 3.82
CA GLY A 216 26.16 -10.59 4.20
C GLY A 216 25.46 -11.04 5.48
N ILE A 217 25.35 -10.17 6.49
CA ILE A 217 24.62 -10.47 7.73
C ILE A 217 23.12 -10.60 7.45
N ILE A 218 22.53 -9.68 6.69
CA ILE A 218 21.12 -9.74 6.28
C ILE A 218 20.85 -11.04 5.53
N HIS A 219 21.64 -11.37 4.52
CA HIS A 219 21.49 -12.63 3.78
C HIS A 219 21.48 -13.83 4.72
N SER A 220 22.46 -13.91 5.63
CA SER A 220 22.60 -15.04 6.55
C SER A 220 21.41 -15.17 7.50
N ARG A 221 20.96 -14.05 8.08
CA ARG A 221 19.82 -14.02 9.01
C ARG A 221 18.50 -14.36 8.32
N VAL A 222 18.27 -13.83 7.11
CA VAL A 222 17.06 -14.11 6.34
C VAL A 222 17.05 -15.56 5.86
N LYS A 223 18.20 -16.09 5.41
CA LYS A 223 18.31 -17.50 5.01
C LYS A 223 17.95 -18.44 6.16
N LEU A 224 18.48 -18.18 7.35
CA LEU A 224 18.15 -18.94 8.55
C LEU A 224 16.66 -18.91 8.85
N TYR A 225 16.03 -17.73 8.84
CA TYR A 225 14.59 -17.58 9.04
C TYR A 225 13.79 -18.42 8.03
N LEU A 226 14.13 -18.34 6.74
CA LEU A 226 13.45 -19.09 5.69
C LEU A 226 13.56 -20.62 5.89
N ASP A 227 14.74 -21.10 6.30
CA ASP A 227 14.98 -22.52 6.59
C ASP A 227 14.15 -23.03 7.78
N GLU A 228 13.97 -22.20 8.81
CA GLU A 228 13.11 -22.52 9.95
C GLU A 228 11.63 -22.58 9.57
N GLN A 229 11.14 -21.64 8.76
CA GLN A 229 9.74 -21.65 8.29
C GLN A 229 9.42 -22.87 7.43
N ALA A 230 10.35 -23.29 6.56
CA ALA A 230 10.17 -24.48 5.74
C ALA A 230 10.04 -25.77 6.57
N GLN A 231 10.73 -25.85 7.71
CA GLN A 231 10.62 -27.00 8.62
C GLN A 231 9.29 -27.05 9.38
N ILE A 232 8.67 -25.89 9.64
CA ILE A 232 7.38 -25.79 10.31
C ILE A 232 6.24 -26.20 9.37
N ILE A 233 6.30 -25.84 8.08
CA ILE A 233 5.27 -26.15 7.09
C ILE A 233 5.27 -27.64 6.67
N CYS A 234 6.43 -28.32 6.75
CA CYS A 234 6.56 -29.75 6.46
C CYS A 234 6.19 -30.67 7.64
N ARG A 235 5.64 -30.14 8.74
CA ARG A 235 5.13 -30.90 9.89
C ARG A 235 3.62 -30.80 9.99
#